data_AF-A0A6N9SKA6-F1
#
_entry.id   AF-A0A6N9SKA6-F1
#
_cell.length_a   1.000
_cell.length_b   1.000
_cell.length_c   1.000
_cell.angle_alpha   90.00
_cell.angle_beta   90.00
_cell.angle_gamma   90.00
#
_symmetry.space_group_name_H-M   'P 1'
#
loop_
_entity.id
_entity.type
_entity.pdbx_description
1 polymer ?
#
loop_
_entity_poly.entity_id
_entity_poly.type
_entity_poly.pdbx_seq_one_letter_code
_entity_poly.pdbx_strand_id
1 'polypeptide(L)' 'PDSIGIQIDGDKAVVNNDGDSAISNGGTGTQVNGDEATVNNNGKTTVDGKDSTGTEINGDKAIVNNDGD' A
#
# COMPACT_ATOMS: atom_id res chain seq x y z
N PRO A 1 -0.30 -12.49 13.30
CA PRO A 1 -0.93 -11.25 12.81
C PRO A 1 -0.37 -10.94 11.43
N ASP A 2 -1.24 -10.76 10.45
CA ASP A 2 -0.83 -10.36 9.12
C ASP A 2 -0.22 -8.95 9.24
N SER A 3 1.00 -8.76 8.72
CA SER A 3 1.72 -7.50 8.87
C SER A 3 1.29 -6.52 7.79
N ILE A 4 1.03 -5.26 8.17
CA ILE A 4 0.80 -4.17 7.22
C ILE A 4 2.05 -3.29 7.18
N GLY A 5 2.57 -3.01 5.99
CA GLY A 5 3.72 -2.10 5.80
C GLY A 5 3.33 -0.63 5.98
N ILE A 6 2.40 -0.16 5.17
CA ILE A 6 1.89 1.22 5.16
C ILE A 6 0.37 1.16 5.33
N GLN A 7 -0.16 1.85 6.34
CA GLN A 7 -1.61 1.96 6.58
C GLN A 7 -2.05 3.42 6.47
N ILE A 8 -3.12 3.65 5.71
CA ILE A 8 -3.63 4.98 5.38
C ILE A 8 -5.13 5.03 5.67
N ASP A 9 -5.48 5.49 6.86
CA ASP A 9 -6.88 5.59 7.31
C ASP A 9 -7.49 6.98 7.12
N GLY A 10 -6.69 7.97 6.72
CA GLY A 10 -7.14 9.35 6.59
C GLY A 10 -7.77 9.65 5.23
N ASP A 11 -8.97 10.22 5.23
CA ASP A 11 -9.59 10.73 4.01
C ASP A 11 -8.75 11.86 3.40
N LYS A 12 -8.62 11.86 2.07
CA LYS A 12 -7.80 12.80 1.30
C LYS A 12 -6.33 12.86 1.74
N ALA A 13 -5.87 11.85 2.49
CA ALA A 13 -4.48 11.74 2.85
C ALA A 13 -3.63 11.60 1.59
N VAL A 14 -2.46 12.23 1.58
CA VAL A 14 -1.48 12.06 0.51
C VAL A 14 -0.25 11.41 1.10
N VAL A 15 0.12 10.25 0.56
CA VAL A 15 1.29 9.48 0.98
C VAL A 15 2.22 9.31 -0.21
N ASN A 16 3.49 9.64 0.00
CA ASN A 16 4.55 9.43 -0.98
C ASN A 16 5.52 8.41 -0.40
N ASN A 17 5.58 7.22 -0.99
CA ASN A 17 6.50 6.17 -0.61
C ASN A 17 7.59 6.01 -1.65
N ASP A 18 8.75 6.59 -1.37
CA ASP A 18 9.98 6.41 -2.17
C ASP A 18 10.79 5.20 -1.72
N GLY A 19 10.40 4.53 -0.63
CA GLY A 19 11.14 3.42 -0.06
C GLY A 19 10.76 2.06 -0.66
N ASP A 20 11.75 1.18 -0.77
CA ASP A 20 11.52 -0.20 -1.19
C ASP A 20 10.81 -1.00 -0.09
N SER A 21 9.74 -1.69 -0.46
CA SER A 21 8.94 -2.55 0.41
C SER A 21 9.08 -4.00 0.01
N ALA A 22 9.29 -4.87 0.99
CA ALA A 22 9.29 -6.33 0.82
C ALA A 22 8.20 -6.95 1.69
N ILE A 23 7.26 -7.63 1.05
CA ILE A 23 6.07 -8.19 1.69
C ILE A 23 6.17 -9.70 1.62
N SER A 24 6.01 -10.35 2.78
CA SER A 24 6.08 -11.80 2.87
C SER A 24 5.19 -12.37 3.97
N ASN A 25 5.11 -13.71 4.00
CA ASN A 25 4.36 -14.47 5.02
C ASN A 25 2.88 -14.06 5.15
N GLY A 26 2.23 -13.73 4.03
CA GLY A 26 0.80 -13.36 4.03
C GLY A 26 0.53 -11.90 4.42
N GLY A 27 1.56 -11.06 4.54
CA GLY A 27 1.40 -9.64 4.86
C GLY A 27 0.76 -8.81 3.73
N THR A 28 0.32 -7.61 4.08
CA THR A 28 -0.14 -6.57 3.17
C THR A 28 0.91 -5.46 3.09
N GLY A 29 1.28 -5.02 1.89
CA GLY A 29 2.19 -3.90 1.70
C GLY A 29 1.58 -2.58 2.10
N THR A 30 0.64 -2.11 1.29
CA THR A 30 -0.07 -0.84 1.51
C THR A 30 -1.55 -1.12 1.68
N GLN A 31 -2.15 -0.61 2.76
CA GLN A 31 -3.59 -0.64 2.99
C GLN A 31 -4.14 0.78 3.02
N VAL A 32 -5.17 1.05 2.21
CA VAL A 32 -5.82 2.35 2.09
C VAL A 32 -7.28 2.24 2.51
N ASN A 33 -7.60 2.74 3.70
CA ASN A 33 -8.95 2.76 4.24
C ASN A 33 -9.63 4.13 4.13
N GLY A 34 -8.87 5.21 3.91
CA GLY A 34 -9.41 6.57 3.76
C GLY A 34 -9.98 6.86 2.38
N ASP A 35 -11.07 7.63 2.32
CA ASP A 35 -11.73 8.04 1.09
C ASP A 35 -10.96 9.17 0.39
N GLU A 36 -10.91 9.16 -0.94
CA GLU A 36 -10.19 10.15 -1.76
C GLU A 36 -8.69 10.26 -1.41
N ALA A 37 -8.13 9.27 -0.69
CA ALA A 37 -6.72 9.20 -0.38
C ALA A 37 -5.89 9.00 -1.65
N THR A 38 -4.70 9.59 -1.70
CA THR A 38 -3.74 9.45 -2.80
C THR A 38 -2.46 8.83 -2.29
N VAL A 39 -2.05 7.73 -2.90
CA VAL A 39 -0.79 7.05 -2.63
C VAL A 39 0.09 7.13 -3.87
N ASN A 40 1.28 7.67 -3.72
CA ASN A 40 2.33 7.64 -4.73
C ASN A 40 3.39 6.66 -4.25
N ASN A 41 3.42 5.46 -4.82
CA ASN A 41 4.45 4.46 -4.56
C ASN A 41 5.53 4.55 -5.64
N ASN A 42 6.59 5.28 -5.34
CA ASN A 42 7.75 5.49 -6.20
C ASN A 42 8.87 4.48 -5.92
N GLY A 43 8.87 3.83 -4.75
CA GLY A 43 9.79 2.76 -4.39
C GLY A 43 9.36 1.38 -4.91
N LYS A 44 10.31 0.43 -4.95
CA LYS A 44 10.04 -0.95 -5.40
C LYS A 44 9.18 -1.69 -4.39
N THR A 45 8.12 -2.34 -4.85
CA THR A 45 7.33 -3.25 -4.00
C THR A 45 7.53 -4.69 -4.46
N THR A 46 8.19 -5.50 -3.64
CA THR A 46 8.37 -6.94 -3.87
C THR A 46 7.39 -7.71 -3.00
N VAL A 47 6.55 -8.55 -3.62
CA VAL A 47 5.58 -9.39 -2.93
C VAL A 47 5.99 -10.84 -3.13
N ASP A 48 6.42 -11.52 -2.05
CA ASP A 48 6.83 -12.91 -2.09
C ASP A 48 6.26 -13.69 -0.89
N GLY A 49 5.51 -14.75 -1.17
CA GLY A 49 4.92 -15.62 -0.16
C GLY A 49 3.43 -15.80 -0.37
N LYS A 50 2.95 -17.01 -0.04
CA LYS A 50 1.56 -17.40 -0.18
C LYS A 50 0.64 -16.45 0.60
N ASP A 51 -0.47 -16.07 -0.05
CA ASP A 51 -1.53 -15.21 0.49
C ASP A 51 -1.08 -13.77 0.85
N SER A 52 0.07 -13.31 0.33
CA SER A 52 0.54 -11.92 0.52
C SER A 52 -0.16 -10.95 -0.43
N THR A 53 -0.38 -9.73 0.03
CA THR A 53 -1.06 -8.66 -0.74
C THR A 53 -0.12 -7.48 -0.95
N GLY A 54 -0.02 -6.98 -2.18
CA GLY A 54 0.76 -5.77 -2.49
C GLY A 54 0.10 -4.51 -1.95
N THR A 55 -1.06 -4.18 -2.52
CA THR A 55 -1.88 -3.03 -2.13
C THR A 55 -3.33 -3.45 -1.98
N GLU A 56 -3.96 -3.05 -0.88
CA GLU A 56 -5.37 -3.25 -0.57
C GLU A 56 -6.06 -1.89 -0.40
N ILE A 57 -7.22 -1.70 -1.03
CA ILE A 57 -7.94 -0.43 -1.05
C ILE A 57 -9.38 -0.68 -0.61
N ASN A 58 -9.75 -0.13 0.53
CA ASN A 58 -11.09 -0.17 1.12
C ASN A 58 -11.80 1.19 1.05
N GLY A 59 -11.07 2.30 0.86
CA GLY A 59 -11.63 3.64 0.74
C GLY A 59 -12.21 3.95 -0.64
N ASP A 60 -13.21 4.84 -0.68
CA ASP A 60 -13.88 5.27 -1.91
C ASP A 60 -13.05 6.29 -2.68
N LYS A 61 -12.95 6.12 -4.01
CA LYS A 61 -12.22 7.02 -4.92
C LYS A 61 -10.75 7.25 -4.54
N ALA A 62 -10.14 6.33 -3.81
CA ALA A 62 -8.70 6.37 -3.57
C ALA A 62 -7.93 6.28 -4.90
N ILE A 63 -6.80 6.98 -4.97
CA ILE A 63 -5.89 7.00 -6.11
C ILE A 63 -4.58 6.36 -5.66
N VAL A 64 -4.12 5.36 -6.41
CA VAL A 64 -2.81 4.75 -6.19
C VAL A 64 -2.01 4.84 -7.48
N ASN A 65 -0.91 5.59 -7.42
CA ASN A 65 0.07 5.72 -8.47
C ASN A 65 1.26 4.84 -8.10
N ASN A 66 1.55 3.82 -8.90
CA ASN A 66 2.64 2.87 -8.63
C ASN A 66 3.69 2.98 -9.72
N ASP A 67 4.69 3.81 -9.47
CA ASP A 67 5.81 4.10 -10.38
C ASP A 67 7.08 3.30 -10.02
N GLY A 68 7.01 2.42 -9.01
CA GLY A 68 8.11 1.53 -8.63
C GLY A 68 8.45 0.47 -9.70
N ASP A 69 9.74 0.10 -9.76
CA ASP A 69 10.37 -0.77 -10.77
C ASP A 69 10.25 -2.28 -10.49
#